data_AF-A0AAU1IL52-F1
#
_entry.id   AF-A0AAU1IL52-F1
#
_cell.length_a   1.000
_cell.length_b   1.000
_cell.length_c   1.000
_cell.angle_alpha   90.00
_cell.angle_beta   90.00
_cell.angle_gamma   90.00
#
_symmetry.space_group_name_H-M   'P 1'
#
loop_
_entity.id
_entity.type
_entity.pdbx_description
1 polymer ?
#
loop_
_entity_poly.entity_id
_entity_poly.type
_entity_poly.pdbx_seq_one_letter_code
_entity_poly.pdbx_strand_id
1 'polypeptide(L)'
;MRRATLRTPVTVVLAAILLTGCAQSVDPIERLGKKAAQRVHQHGPTHEQPYRHWGLTAPLAPAPTPSPRPAARSAGPGLPPVVDHVRTRDRVVFLTYDHDARARRDPRFTDLVRELRLPVTEFRTPPRPTRFTGLPYAAQRTEICGHRPGSRLLRPPEGTYDTTTRRAAADCGISALVLWRASTTTGTLTYAHGDHRLTPGDIVRITPTVTTSRLLRGIQERGLTVGRLEDYL
;
A
#
# COMPACT_ATOMS: atom_id res chain seq x y z
N MET A 1 38.08 101.23 -19.47
CA MET A 1 39.11 101.22 -18.42
C MET A 1 38.80 100.11 -17.42
N ARG A 2 39.85 99.34 -17.09
CA ARG A 2 40.09 98.31 -16.05
C ARG A 2 39.02 97.93 -14.99
N ARG A 3 38.77 96.61 -14.92
CA ARG A 3 38.75 95.64 -13.77
C ARG A 3 38.23 96.11 -12.38
N ALA A 4 37.33 95.33 -11.75
CA ALA A 4 37.69 94.27 -10.79
C ALA A 4 36.47 93.61 -10.10
N THR A 5 36.66 92.32 -9.81
CA THR A 5 35.83 91.30 -9.15
C THR A 5 35.68 91.47 -7.62
N LEU A 6 34.60 90.94 -7.00
CA LEU A 6 34.59 89.74 -6.09
C LEU A 6 33.28 89.59 -5.25
N ARG A 7 32.79 88.34 -5.19
CA ARG A 7 32.19 87.55 -4.06
C ARG A 7 30.72 87.72 -3.58
N THR A 8 29.95 86.70 -3.97
CA THR A 8 28.82 85.96 -3.35
C THR A 8 29.07 85.50 -1.88
N PRO A 9 28.10 84.95 -1.08
CA PRO A 9 26.96 84.11 -1.51
C PRO A 9 25.59 84.19 -0.77
N VAL A 10 24.57 83.78 -1.55
CA VAL A 10 23.36 82.96 -1.28
C VAL A 10 23.06 82.54 0.16
N THR A 11 21.79 82.70 0.57
CA THR A 11 21.15 81.80 1.54
C THR A 11 19.76 81.40 1.06
N VAL A 12 19.52 80.10 1.11
CA VAL A 12 18.36 79.32 0.67
C VAL A 12 17.26 79.41 1.72
N VAL A 13 16.00 79.57 1.30
CA VAL A 13 14.83 79.31 2.16
C VAL A 13 14.06 78.14 1.57
N LEU A 14 14.10 77.01 2.29
CA LEU A 14 13.40 75.76 2.01
C LEU A 14 12.03 75.82 2.70
N ALA A 15 10.95 75.79 1.93
CA ALA A 15 9.58 75.74 2.44
C ALA A 15 9.21 74.31 2.85
N ALA A 16 8.83 74.10 4.11
CA ALA A 16 8.33 72.83 4.61
C ALA A 16 6.79 72.78 4.48
N ILE A 17 6.30 71.98 3.54
CA ILE A 17 4.87 71.68 3.34
C ILE A 17 4.54 70.44 4.19
N LEU A 18 3.69 70.60 5.20
CA LEU A 18 3.12 69.49 5.97
C LEU A 18 1.89 68.95 5.23
N LEU A 19 2.09 67.88 4.45
CA LEU A 19 1.01 67.08 3.86
C LEU A 19 0.48 66.08 4.89
N THR A 20 -0.74 66.29 5.37
CA THR A 20 -1.56 65.24 6.00
C THR A 20 -2.00 64.25 4.91
N GLY A 21 -1.25 63.15 4.75
CA GLY A 21 -1.61 62.03 3.91
C GLY A 21 -2.23 60.89 4.72
N CYS A 22 -3.54 60.68 4.59
CA CYS A 22 -4.17 59.43 5.01
C CYS A 22 -3.66 58.29 4.12
N ALA A 23 -2.84 57.40 4.68
CA ALA A 23 -2.49 56.16 4.02
C ALA A 23 -3.71 55.22 4.04
N GLN A 24 -4.36 55.04 2.90
CA GLN A 24 -5.31 53.93 2.74
C GLN A 24 -4.50 52.64 2.67
N SER A 25 -4.56 51.86 3.75
CA SER A 25 -4.11 50.47 3.80
C SER A 25 -4.90 49.66 2.79
N VAL A 26 -4.31 49.40 1.63
CA VAL A 26 -4.79 48.40 0.68
C VAL A 26 -4.09 47.09 1.01
N ASP A 27 -4.83 46.11 1.53
CA ASP A 27 -4.35 44.75 1.83
C ASP A 27 -3.71 44.11 0.58
N PRO A 28 -2.38 43.86 0.57
CA PRO A 28 -1.71 43.33 -0.62
C PRO A 28 -2.02 41.85 -0.88
N ILE A 29 -2.59 41.13 0.10
CA ILE A 29 -2.57 39.67 0.11
C ILE A 29 -3.78 39.06 -0.61
N GLU A 30 -4.93 39.73 -0.61
CA GLU A 30 -6.17 39.15 -1.15
C GLU A 30 -6.20 39.15 -2.69
N ARG A 31 -5.55 40.13 -3.33
CA ARG A 31 -5.56 40.28 -4.79
C ARG A 31 -4.54 39.40 -5.52
N LEU A 32 -3.49 38.95 -4.83
CA LEU A 32 -2.55 37.94 -5.32
C LEU A 32 -3.17 36.53 -5.28
N GLY A 33 -4.00 36.23 -4.27
CA GLY A 33 -4.67 34.94 -4.13
C GLY A 33 -5.65 34.63 -5.27
N LYS A 34 -6.38 35.63 -5.78
CA LYS A 34 -7.40 35.42 -6.83
C LYS A 34 -6.80 35.18 -8.21
N LYS A 35 -5.67 35.83 -8.55
CA LYS A 35 -4.93 35.57 -9.81
C LYS A 35 -4.10 34.29 -9.75
N ALA A 36 -3.62 33.88 -8.57
CA ALA A 36 -3.03 32.56 -8.39
C ALA A 36 -4.10 31.46 -8.56
N ALA A 37 -5.29 31.61 -7.96
CA ALA A 37 -6.38 30.65 -8.08
C ALA A 37 -6.90 30.47 -9.52
N GLN A 38 -6.93 31.54 -10.33
CA GLN A 38 -7.34 31.45 -11.74
C GLN A 38 -6.24 30.95 -12.69
N ARG A 39 -4.96 31.00 -12.30
CA ARG A 39 -3.85 30.39 -13.05
C ARG A 39 -3.52 28.96 -12.64
N VAL A 40 -4.24 28.39 -11.67
CA VAL A 40 -4.34 26.95 -11.45
C VAL A 40 -5.45 26.38 -12.34
N HIS A 41 -5.45 26.75 -13.62
CA HIS A 41 -5.89 25.80 -14.64
C HIS A 41 -4.73 24.83 -14.76
N GLN A 42 -4.84 23.72 -14.03
CA GLN A 42 -3.87 22.64 -14.04
C GLN A 42 -3.74 22.13 -15.47
N HIS A 43 -2.81 22.71 -16.21
CA HIS A 43 -2.08 22.01 -17.26
C HIS A 43 -1.15 21.02 -16.53
N GLY A 44 -1.74 20.06 -15.82
CA GLY A 44 -1.03 18.86 -15.41
C GLY A 44 -0.67 18.09 -16.67
N PRO A 45 0.47 17.40 -16.72
CA PRO A 45 0.70 16.45 -17.80
C PRO A 45 -0.54 15.56 -17.85
N THR A 46 -1.03 15.25 -19.04
CA THR A 46 -2.09 14.27 -19.27
C THR A 46 -1.72 13.06 -18.44
N HIS A 47 -2.27 12.93 -17.23
CA HIS A 47 -1.89 11.85 -16.34
C HIS A 47 -2.48 10.63 -17.02
N GLU A 48 -1.63 9.90 -17.74
CA GLU A 48 -1.93 8.57 -18.22
C GLU A 48 -2.51 7.85 -17.01
N GLN A 49 -3.79 7.53 -17.11
CA GLN A 49 -4.53 6.98 -15.98
C GLN A 49 -3.85 5.67 -15.62
N PRO A 50 -3.17 5.53 -14.45
CA PRO A 50 -2.20 4.45 -14.25
C PRO A 50 -2.81 3.07 -14.49
N TYR A 51 -4.09 2.89 -14.15
CA TYR A 51 -4.84 1.67 -14.40
C TYR A 51 -4.90 1.25 -15.89
N ARG A 52 -4.91 2.21 -16.84
CA ARG A 52 -4.91 1.93 -18.28
C ARG A 52 -3.58 1.38 -18.77
N HIS A 53 -2.46 1.86 -18.23
CA HIS A 53 -1.12 1.31 -18.50
C HIS A 53 -1.06 -0.20 -18.17
N TRP A 54 -1.77 -0.59 -17.11
CA TRP A 54 -1.89 -1.99 -16.68
C TRP A 54 -3.02 -2.77 -17.37
N GLY A 55 -3.71 -2.17 -18.35
CA GLY A 55 -4.78 -2.81 -19.11
C GLY A 55 -6.08 -3.02 -18.32
N LEU A 56 -6.31 -2.24 -17.26
CA LEU A 56 -7.60 -2.20 -16.57
C LEU A 56 -8.53 -1.20 -17.27
N THR A 57 -9.84 -1.47 -17.24
CA THR A 57 -10.86 -0.61 -17.87
C THR A 57 -11.30 0.55 -16.97
N ALA A 58 -11.09 0.43 -15.66
CA ALA A 58 -11.40 1.43 -14.65
C ALA A 58 -10.38 1.34 -13.49
N PRO A 59 -10.30 2.35 -12.61
CA PRO A 59 -9.53 2.24 -11.36
C PRO A 59 -10.00 1.06 -10.50
N LEU A 60 -9.09 0.47 -9.72
CA LEU A 60 -9.48 -0.47 -8.68
C LEU A 60 -10.27 0.28 -7.60
N ALA A 61 -11.48 -0.19 -7.31
CA ALA A 61 -12.23 0.33 -6.18
C ALA A 61 -11.49 -0.01 -4.87
N PRO A 62 -11.44 0.92 -3.90
CA PRO A 62 -10.85 0.64 -2.60
C PRO A 62 -11.61 -0.50 -1.91
N ALA A 63 -10.90 -1.33 -1.13
CA ALA A 63 -11.55 -2.34 -0.32
C ALA A 63 -12.52 -1.69 0.68
N PRO A 64 -13.65 -2.36 0.99
CA PRO A 64 -14.51 -1.95 2.10
C PRO A 64 -13.70 -1.86 3.39
N THR A 65 -14.01 -0.87 4.22
CA THR A 65 -13.54 -0.85 5.60
C THR A 65 -14.04 -2.12 6.29
N PRO A 66 -13.15 -2.97 6.85
CA PRO A 66 -13.57 -4.21 7.47
C PRO A 66 -14.61 -3.92 8.53
N SER A 67 -15.73 -4.63 8.48
CA SER A 67 -16.67 -4.60 9.60
C SER A 67 -15.92 -5.08 10.85
N PRO A 68 -15.99 -4.37 12.00
CA PRO A 68 -15.40 -4.83 13.24
C PRO A 68 -16.10 -6.13 13.66
N ARG A 69 -15.55 -7.26 13.21
CA ARG A 69 -15.99 -8.60 13.56
C ARG A 69 -14.94 -9.15 14.51
N PRO A 70 -15.33 -9.93 15.54
CA PRO A 70 -14.34 -10.57 16.40
C PRO A 70 -13.34 -11.32 15.52
N ALA A 71 -12.05 -10.98 15.69
CA ALA A 71 -10.90 -11.69 15.12
C ALA A 71 -11.20 -13.18 15.12
N ALA A 72 -10.82 -13.89 14.04
CA ALA A 72 -11.06 -15.32 13.89
C ALA A 72 -10.92 -16.00 15.25
N ARG A 73 -12.06 -16.36 15.86
CA ARG A 73 -12.07 -16.73 17.29
C ARG A 73 -11.03 -17.81 17.48
N SER A 74 -10.01 -17.54 18.31
CA SER A 74 -9.08 -18.57 18.74
C SER A 74 -9.92 -19.75 19.18
N ALA A 75 -9.67 -20.92 18.61
CA ALA A 75 -10.34 -22.13 19.03
C ALA A 75 -9.80 -22.49 20.44
N GLY A 76 -10.34 -21.81 21.46
CA GLY A 76 -9.94 -21.97 22.86
C GLY A 76 -8.51 -21.51 23.17
N PRO A 77 -7.97 -21.86 24.36
CA PRO A 77 -6.55 -21.74 24.66
C PRO A 77 -5.81 -22.75 23.78
N GLY A 78 -5.54 -22.37 22.53
CA GLY A 78 -5.29 -23.35 21.49
C GLY A 78 -4.62 -22.72 20.28
N LEU A 79 -3.66 -23.47 19.77
CA LEU A 79 -2.91 -23.31 18.53
C LEU A 79 -3.52 -22.32 17.50
N PRO A 80 -2.70 -21.45 16.86
CA PRO A 80 -3.17 -20.48 15.86
C PRO A 80 -4.08 -21.13 14.82
N PRO A 81 -5.21 -20.50 14.45
CA PRO A 81 -6.07 -21.00 13.38
C PRO A 81 -5.31 -21.10 12.06
N VAL A 82 -5.74 -22.02 11.22
CA VAL A 82 -5.28 -22.15 9.85
C VAL A 82 -6.37 -21.57 8.95
N VAL A 83 -6.01 -20.62 8.10
CA VAL A 83 -6.96 -19.86 7.27
C VAL A 83 -6.51 -19.88 5.82
N ASP A 84 -7.36 -20.36 4.94
CA ASP A 84 -7.23 -20.29 3.48
C ASP A 84 -8.31 -19.39 2.84
N HIS A 85 -9.31 -18.99 3.63
CA HIS A 85 -10.42 -18.13 3.26
C HIS A 85 -10.92 -17.34 4.49
N VAL A 86 -11.11 -16.04 4.32
CA VAL A 86 -11.61 -15.13 5.36
C VAL A 86 -13.14 -15.10 5.35
N ARG A 87 -13.77 -15.38 6.49
CA ARG A 87 -15.23 -15.29 6.61
C ARG A 87 -15.72 -13.84 6.66
N THR A 88 -15.95 -13.25 5.49
CA THR A 88 -16.48 -11.89 5.37
C THR A 88 -17.69 -11.80 4.43
N ARG A 89 -18.48 -10.73 4.59
CA ARG A 89 -19.53 -10.33 3.64
C ARG A 89 -19.04 -9.25 2.68
N ASP A 90 -17.91 -8.62 3.01
CA ASP A 90 -17.28 -7.61 2.18
C ASP A 90 -16.86 -8.25 0.86
N ARG A 91 -17.15 -7.58 -0.27
CA ARG A 91 -16.83 -8.07 -1.62
C ARG A 91 -15.32 -7.94 -1.91
N VAL A 92 -14.49 -8.59 -1.09
CA VAL A 92 -13.04 -8.43 -1.08
C VAL A 92 -12.34 -9.78 -1.30
N VAL A 93 -11.18 -9.76 -1.95
CA VAL A 93 -10.23 -10.86 -2.00
C VAL A 93 -8.85 -10.38 -1.55
N PHE A 94 -8.00 -11.32 -1.14
CA PHE A 94 -6.68 -11.03 -0.59
C PHE A 94 -5.61 -11.57 -1.52
N LEU A 95 -4.87 -10.66 -2.16
CA LEU A 95 -3.75 -11.02 -3.01
C LEU A 95 -2.49 -11.15 -2.17
N THR A 96 -1.91 -12.34 -2.17
CA THR A 96 -0.77 -12.68 -1.31
C THR A 96 0.34 -13.31 -2.14
N TYR A 97 1.61 -13.06 -1.80
CA TYR A 97 2.73 -13.69 -2.48
C TYR A 97 3.87 -13.98 -1.52
N ASP A 98 4.71 -14.93 -1.92
CA ASP A 98 5.81 -15.41 -1.11
C ASP A 98 7.11 -14.82 -1.68
N HIS A 99 7.87 -14.11 -0.86
CA HIS A 99 9.15 -13.51 -1.24
C HIS A 99 10.30 -14.32 -0.66
N ASP A 100 11.06 -14.96 -1.54
CA ASP A 100 12.37 -15.51 -1.21
C ASP A 100 13.38 -14.36 -1.10
N ALA A 101 14.05 -14.26 0.05
CA ALA A 101 15.06 -13.23 0.31
C ALA A 101 16.25 -13.25 -0.66
N ARG A 102 16.49 -14.36 -1.36
CA ARG A 102 17.54 -14.49 -2.38
C ARG A 102 17.06 -14.13 -3.78
N ALA A 103 15.74 -14.10 -4.00
CA ALA A 103 15.18 -13.81 -5.30
C ALA A 103 15.05 -12.29 -5.52
N ARG A 104 15.51 -11.81 -6.68
CA ARG A 104 15.24 -10.44 -7.11
C ARG A 104 13.74 -10.28 -7.37
N ARG A 105 13.15 -9.21 -6.85
CA ARG A 105 11.76 -8.83 -7.17
C ARG A 105 11.62 -8.46 -8.64
N ASP A 106 10.53 -8.89 -9.26
CA ASP A 106 10.15 -8.45 -10.60
C ASP A 106 9.86 -6.92 -10.56
N PRO A 107 10.63 -6.10 -11.31
CA PRO A 107 10.44 -4.66 -11.34
C PRO A 107 9.05 -4.27 -11.84
N ARG A 108 8.52 -4.97 -12.84
CA ARG A 108 7.21 -4.69 -13.43
C ARG A 108 6.10 -4.98 -12.42
N PHE A 109 6.22 -6.05 -11.64
CA PHE A 109 5.27 -6.30 -10.54
C PHE A 109 5.38 -5.21 -9.45
N THR A 110 6.59 -4.77 -9.14
CA THR A 110 6.83 -3.70 -8.15
C THR A 110 6.19 -2.39 -8.61
N ASP A 111 6.32 -2.02 -9.88
CA ASP A 111 5.68 -0.85 -10.47
C ASP A 111 4.15 -0.99 -10.45
N LEU A 112 3.62 -2.18 -10.76
CA LEU A 112 2.17 -2.46 -10.68
C LEU A 112 1.63 -2.21 -9.27
N VAL A 113 2.29 -2.75 -8.24
CA VAL A 113 1.87 -2.57 -6.85
C VAL A 113 1.94 -1.10 -6.45
N ARG A 114 3.00 -0.39 -6.84
CA ARG A 114 3.19 1.04 -6.53
C ARG A 114 2.15 1.92 -7.21
N GLU A 115 1.96 1.77 -8.51
CA GLU A 115 1.11 2.65 -9.32
C GLU A 115 -0.37 2.42 -9.07
N LEU A 116 -0.78 1.17 -8.86
CA LEU A 116 -2.15 0.83 -8.51
C LEU A 116 -2.43 0.94 -7.01
N ARG A 117 -1.41 1.22 -6.19
CA ARG A 117 -1.47 1.20 -4.71
C ARG A 117 -2.11 -0.09 -4.19
N LEU A 118 -1.68 -1.21 -4.77
CA LEU A 118 -2.33 -2.49 -4.56
C LEU A 118 -2.04 -3.02 -3.14
N PRO A 119 -3.06 -3.30 -2.31
CA PRO A 119 -2.86 -3.71 -0.92
C PRO A 119 -2.55 -5.22 -0.82
N VAL A 120 -1.40 -5.62 -1.36
CA VAL A 120 -0.93 -7.01 -1.31
C VAL A 120 -0.33 -7.35 0.06
N THR A 121 -0.48 -8.60 0.47
CA THR A 121 0.18 -9.13 1.67
C THR A 121 1.36 -10.01 1.25
N GLU A 122 2.54 -9.69 1.74
CA GLU A 122 3.75 -10.45 1.44
C GLU A 122 4.09 -11.39 2.60
N PHE A 123 4.36 -12.66 2.27
CA PHE A 123 4.96 -13.62 3.18
C PHE A 123 6.41 -13.81 2.82
N ARG A 124 7.31 -13.69 3.80
CA ARG A 124 8.72 -13.96 3.56
C ARG A 124 8.98 -15.46 3.75
N THR A 125 9.61 -16.07 2.78
CA THR A 125 9.97 -17.50 2.83
C THR A 125 11.35 -17.64 3.45
N PRO A 126 11.54 -18.50 4.47
CA PRO A 126 12.88 -18.79 4.98
C PRO A 126 13.72 -19.48 3.90
N PRO A 127 15.02 -19.18 3.78
CA PRO A 127 15.87 -19.75 2.73
C PRO A 127 16.04 -21.27 2.87
N ARG A 128 15.99 -21.78 4.10
CA ARG A 128 15.88 -23.20 4.47
C ARG A 128 15.24 -23.29 5.86
N PRO A 129 14.60 -24.41 6.21
CA PRO A 129 14.26 -25.56 5.36
C PRO A 129 13.04 -25.31 4.45
N THR A 130 12.87 -26.09 3.38
CA THR A 130 11.75 -25.92 2.41
C THR A 130 10.40 -26.42 2.94
N ARG A 131 10.39 -27.08 4.10
CA ARG A 131 9.22 -27.48 4.88
C ARG A 131 9.56 -27.56 6.36
N PHE A 132 8.60 -27.32 7.24
CA PHE A 132 8.77 -27.48 8.69
C PHE A 132 8.46 -28.90 9.17
N THR A 133 7.50 -29.56 8.53
CA THR A 133 7.04 -30.90 8.89
C THR A 133 8.20 -31.90 8.82
N GLY A 134 8.30 -32.76 9.83
CA GLY A 134 9.37 -33.74 9.97
C GLY A 134 10.61 -33.24 10.74
N LEU A 135 10.68 -31.95 11.07
CA LEU A 135 11.71 -31.43 11.97
C LEU A 135 11.28 -31.55 13.44
N PRO A 136 12.23 -31.73 14.38
CA PRO A 136 11.94 -31.64 15.80
C PRO A 136 11.37 -30.27 16.18
N TYR A 137 10.51 -30.23 17.20
CA TYR A 137 9.89 -28.99 17.70
C TYR A 137 10.89 -27.85 17.91
N ALA A 138 12.03 -28.12 18.53
CA ALA A 138 13.05 -27.10 18.80
C ALA A 138 13.59 -26.46 17.51
N ALA A 139 13.78 -27.25 16.45
CA ALA A 139 14.20 -26.74 15.15
C ALA A 139 13.09 -25.91 14.50
N GLN A 140 11.84 -26.39 14.51
CA GLN A 140 10.71 -25.61 13.98
C GLN A 140 10.56 -24.27 14.70
N ARG A 141 10.68 -24.25 16.04
CA ARG A 141 10.59 -23.02 16.82
C ARG A 141 11.71 -22.04 16.50
N THR A 142 12.95 -22.51 16.35
CA THR A 142 14.08 -21.64 15.98
C THR A 142 13.84 -20.98 14.62
N GLU A 143 13.41 -21.76 13.62
CA GLU A 143 13.12 -21.22 12.28
C GLU A 143 11.96 -20.21 12.33
N ILE A 144 10.85 -20.55 12.98
CA ILE A 144 9.65 -19.69 13.04
C ILE A 144 9.90 -18.42 13.87
N CYS A 145 10.55 -18.53 15.03
CA CYS A 145 10.82 -17.37 15.90
C CYS A 145 11.95 -16.48 15.35
N GLY A 146 12.97 -17.07 14.73
CA GLY A 146 14.09 -16.34 14.13
C GLY A 146 13.67 -15.59 12.87
N HIS A 147 12.71 -16.15 12.14
CA HIS A 147 12.09 -15.50 11.00
C HIS A 147 10.89 -14.64 11.43
N ARG A 148 11.12 -13.50 12.08
CA ARG A 148 10.02 -12.58 12.40
C ARG A 148 9.37 -12.05 11.11
N PRO A 149 8.14 -12.45 10.77
CA PRO A 149 7.43 -11.84 9.66
C PRO A 149 7.15 -10.37 10.03
N GLY A 150 7.01 -9.49 9.04
CA GLY A 150 6.54 -8.12 9.29
C GLY A 150 5.11 -8.06 9.85
N SER A 151 4.44 -9.21 9.95
CA SER A 151 3.09 -9.41 10.47
C SER A 151 3.08 -10.57 11.47
N ARG A 152 1.99 -10.72 12.24
CA ARG A 152 1.76 -11.89 13.11
C ARG A 152 1.24 -13.10 12.33
N LEU A 153 1.34 -13.10 11.01
CA LEU A 153 0.85 -14.15 10.13
C LEU A 153 2.03 -15.02 9.67
N LEU A 154 1.85 -16.33 9.69
CA LEU A 154 2.83 -17.28 9.17
C LEU A 154 2.25 -17.99 7.96
N ARG A 155 2.97 -18.03 6.84
CA ARG A 155 2.71 -18.98 5.77
C ARG A 155 3.75 -20.10 5.83
N PRO A 156 3.35 -21.33 6.18
CA PRO A 156 4.28 -22.45 6.16
C PRO A 156 4.84 -22.66 4.75
N PRO A 157 6.14 -22.95 4.60
CA PRO A 157 6.72 -23.33 3.33
C PRO A 157 5.93 -24.48 2.68
N GLU A 158 5.68 -24.33 1.37
CA GLU A 158 4.88 -25.26 0.56
C GLU A 158 3.42 -25.45 1.06
N GLY A 159 2.97 -24.67 2.06
CA GLY A 159 1.66 -24.84 2.69
C GLY A 159 1.58 -26.04 3.64
N THR A 160 2.72 -26.67 3.96
CA THR A 160 2.76 -27.88 4.81
C THR A 160 2.90 -27.54 6.28
N TYR A 161 2.10 -28.16 7.14
CA TYR A 161 2.14 -27.93 8.59
C TYR A 161 1.63 -29.16 9.34
N ASP A 162 2.03 -29.27 10.61
CA ASP A 162 1.50 -30.23 11.57
C ASP A 162 1.17 -29.54 12.90
N THR A 163 0.72 -30.31 13.88
CA THR A 163 0.45 -29.82 15.24
C THR A 163 1.70 -29.20 15.89
N THR A 164 2.90 -29.73 15.59
CA THR A 164 4.18 -29.21 16.08
C THR A 164 4.46 -27.83 15.48
N THR A 165 4.21 -27.64 14.19
CA THR A 165 4.34 -26.34 13.50
C THR A 165 3.42 -25.32 14.13
N ARG A 166 2.14 -25.68 14.34
CA ARG A 166 1.18 -24.77 14.98
C ARG A 166 1.56 -24.44 16.42
N ARG A 167 2.10 -25.39 17.17
CA ARG A 167 2.58 -25.16 18.54
C ARG A 167 3.76 -24.21 18.55
N ALA A 168 4.77 -24.46 17.74
CA ALA A 168 5.92 -23.58 17.59
C ALA A 168 5.50 -22.17 17.17
N ALA A 169 4.56 -22.04 16.23
CA ALA A 169 3.99 -20.76 15.82
C ALA A 169 3.28 -20.03 16.99
N ALA A 170 2.49 -20.75 17.79
CA ALA A 170 1.85 -20.21 18.99
C ALA A 170 2.90 -19.63 19.96
N ASP A 171 3.94 -20.40 20.25
CA ASP A 171 5.02 -20.02 21.17
C ASP A 171 5.84 -18.82 20.64
N CYS A 172 5.87 -18.62 19.32
CA CYS A 172 6.49 -17.47 18.66
C CYS A 172 5.53 -16.26 18.50
N GLY A 173 4.30 -16.32 19.00
CA GLY A 173 3.33 -15.22 18.98
C GLY A 173 2.58 -15.01 17.66
N ILE A 174 2.64 -15.98 16.75
CA ILE A 174 1.88 -15.99 15.49
C ILE A 174 0.37 -16.07 15.80
N SER A 175 -0.41 -15.21 15.16
CA SER A 175 -1.87 -15.15 15.33
C SER A 175 -2.63 -16.08 14.39
N ALA A 176 -2.10 -16.39 13.21
CA ALA A 176 -2.69 -17.33 12.26
C ALA A 176 -1.67 -17.95 11.31
N LEU A 177 -1.91 -19.19 10.91
CA LEU A 177 -1.27 -19.80 9.76
C LEU A 177 -2.13 -19.52 8.52
N VAL A 178 -1.51 -18.95 7.48
CA VAL A 178 -2.20 -18.52 6.26
C VAL A 178 -1.82 -19.41 5.09
N LEU A 179 -2.83 -20.12 4.57
CA LEU A 179 -2.76 -20.87 3.33
C LEU A 179 -3.42 -20.06 2.20
N TRP A 180 -3.92 -20.74 1.19
CA TRP A 180 -4.64 -20.12 0.08
C TRP A 180 -5.67 -21.11 -0.46
N ARG A 181 -6.85 -20.59 -0.77
CA ARG A 181 -7.86 -21.36 -1.49
C ARG A 181 -7.61 -21.34 -2.99
N ALA A 182 -7.12 -20.21 -3.52
CA ALA A 182 -6.83 -20.04 -4.94
C ALA A 182 -5.35 -19.71 -5.18
N SER A 183 -4.82 -20.10 -6.34
CA SER A 183 -3.42 -19.85 -6.71
C SER A 183 -3.29 -19.52 -8.19
N THR A 184 -2.36 -18.64 -8.55
CA THR A 184 -1.97 -18.39 -9.95
C THR A 184 -0.60 -18.95 -10.32
N THR A 185 -0.08 -19.89 -9.51
CA THR A 185 1.26 -20.47 -9.71
C THR A 185 1.48 -21.18 -11.04
N THR A 186 0.42 -21.65 -11.67
CA THR A 186 0.45 -22.29 -13.00
C THR A 186 0.24 -21.31 -14.16
N GLY A 187 0.18 -20.00 -13.88
CA GLY A 187 -0.15 -18.96 -14.87
C GLY A 187 -1.65 -18.74 -15.09
N THR A 188 -2.50 -19.59 -14.50
CA THR A 188 -3.97 -19.47 -14.47
C THR A 188 -4.49 -19.68 -13.05
N LEU A 189 -5.71 -19.22 -12.77
CA LEU A 189 -6.35 -19.46 -11.48
C LEU A 189 -6.65 -20.96 -11.31
N THR A 190 -6.13 -21.51 -10.22
CA THR A 190 -6.40 -22.86 -9.72
C THR A 190 -6.99 -22.76 -8.33
N TYR A 191 -7.80 -23.73 -7.93
CA TYR A 191 -8.50 -23.75 -6.64
C TYR A 191 -8.16 -25.05 -5.91
N ALA A 192 -7.84 -24.96 -4.63
CA ALA A 192 -7.58 -26.11 -3.79
C ALA A 192 -8.87 -26.90 -3.49
N HIS A 193 -10.01 -26.21 -3.39
CA HIS A 193 -11.31 -26.80 -3.08
C HIS A 193 -12.50 -25.85 -3.37
N GLY A 194 -13.71 -26.41 -3.34
CA GLY A 194 -14.97 -25.70 -3.53
C GLY A 194 -15.18 -25.23 -4.98
N ASP A 195 -16.03 -24.21 -5.17
CA ASP A 195 -16.32 -23.66 -6.49
C ASP A 195 -15.06 -23.13 -7.20
N HIS A 196 -14.91 -23.42 -8.50
CA HIS A 196 -13.79 -22.93 -9.31
C HIS A 196 -13.98 -21.47 -9.75
N ARG A 197 -14.32 -20.58 -8.81
CA ARG A 197 -14.48 -19.14 -8.99
C ARG A 197 -14.03 -18.40 -7.74
N LEU A 198 -13.56 -17.16 -7.93
CA LEU A 198 -13.28 -16.25 -6.84
C LEU A 198 -14.58 -15.84 -6.12
N THR A 199 -14.54 -15.90 -4.81
CA THR A 199 -15.62 -15.53 -3.90
C THR A 199 -15.13 -14.53 -2.85
N PRO A 200 -16.03 -13.71 -2.27
CA PRO A 200 -15.68 -12.82 -1.16
C PRO A 200 -14.97 -13.57 -0.04
N GLY A 201 -13.81 -13.09 0.39
CA GLY A 201 -12.99 -13.72 1.42
C GLY A 201 -11.83 -14.57 0.92
N ASP A 202 -11.74 -14.85 -0.39
CA ASP A 202 -10.70 -15.72 -0.93
C ASP A 202 -9.29 -15.16 -0.71
N ILE A 203 -8.41 -16.01 -0.19
CA ILE A 203 -6.97 -15.77 -0.15
C ILE A 203 -6.36 -16.39 -1.41
N VAL A 204 -5.73 -15.54 -2.23
CA VAL A 204 -5.12 -15.91 -3.50
C VAL A 204 -3.61 -15.86 -3.35
N ARG A 205 -2.91 -16.98 -3.57
CA ARG A 205 -1.45 -16.99 -3.71
C ARG A 205 -1.07 -16.66 -5.15
N ILE A 206 -0.49 -15.50 -5.37
CA ILE A 206 -0.08 -15.04 -6.70
C ILE A 206 1.40 -15.30 -6.95
N THR A 207 1.74 -15.65 -8.19
CA THR A 207 3.12 -15.49 -8.68
C THR A 207 3.29 -14.04 -9.14
N PRO A 208 4.19 -13.25 -8.53
CA PRO A 208 4.34 -11.82 -8.80
C PRO A 208 4.96 -11.59 -10.18
N THR A 209 4.11 -11.62 -11.20
CA THR A 209 4.49 -11.49 -12.62
C THR A 209 3.57 -10.51 -13.35
N VAL A 210 3.91 -10.25 -14.61
CA VAL A 210 3.12 -9.43 -15.53
C VAL A 210 1.67 -9.91 -15.72
N THR A 211 1.36 -11.17 -15.39
CA THR A 211 0.02 -11.75 -15.54
C THR A 211 -0.95 -11.32 -14.43
N THR A 212 -0.46 -10.68 -13.37
CA THR A 212 -1.28 -10.18 -12.25
C THR A 212 -2.37 -9.20 -12.71
N SER A 213 -2.10 -8.40 -13.75
CA SER A 213 -3.11 -7.48 -14.31
C SER A 213 -4.34 -8.20 -14.88
N ARG A 214 -4.15 -9.39 -15.45
CA ARG A 214 -5.26 -10.24 -15.93
C ARG A 214 -6.14 -10.71 -14.77
N LEU A 215 -5.52 -11.09 -13.65
CA LEU A 215 -6.24 -11.44 -12.43
C LEU A 215 -7.04 -10.23 -11.90
N LEU A 216 -6.42 -9.04 -11.85
CA LEU A 216 -7.08 -7.82 -11.40
C LEU A 216 -8.31 -7.46 -12.25
N ARG A 217 -8.21 -7.60 -13.58
CA ARG A 217 -9.36 -7.41 -14.47
C ARG A 217 -10.49 -8.39 -14.14
N GLY A 218 -10.16 -9.67 -13.96
CA GLY A 218 -11.14 -10.70 -13.58
C GLY A 218 -11.80 -10.45 -12.21
N ILE A 219 -11.06 -9.84 -11.27
CA ILE A 219 -11.58 -9.39 -9.97
C ILE A 219 -12.57 -8.23 -10.17
N GLN A 220 -12.22 -7.22 -10.96
CA GLN A 220 -13.10 -6.07 -11.27
C GLN A 220 -14.40 -6.48 -11.95
N GLU A 221 -14.33 -7.36 -12.96
CA GLU A 221 -15.50 -7.86 -13.68
C GLU A 221 -16.52 -8.57 -12.77
N ARG A 222 -16.05 -9.10 -11.63
CA ARG A 222 -16.89 -9.78 -10.62
C ARG A 222 -17.39 -8.83 -9.54
N GLY A 223 -17.06 -7.53 -9.62
CA GLY A 223 -17.38 -6.55 -8.58
C GLY A 223 -16.68 -6.84 -7.25
N LEU A 224 -15.51 -7.50 -7.30
CA LEU A 224 -14.67 -7.75 -6.13
C LEU A 224 -13.60 -6.65 -6.02
N THR A 225 -13.16 -6.37 -4.79
CA THR A 225 -12.06 -5.46 -4.47
C THR A 225 -10.85 -6.24 -3.95
N VAL A 226 -9.68 -5.62 -3.93
CA VAL A 226 -8.48 -6.19 -3.30
C VAL A 226 -8.24 -5.50 -1.96
N GLY A 227 -8.14 -6.27 -0.89
CA GLY A 227 -7.85 -5.77 0.46
C GLY A 227 -6.54 -6.33 1.02
N ARG A 228 -6.00 -5.64 2.03
CA ARG A 228 -4.85 -6.12 2.80
C ARG A 228 -5.32 -7.19 3.77
N LEU A 229 -4.68 -8.36 3.79
CA LEU A 229 -5.14 -9.50 4.60
C LEU A 229 -5.08 -9.20 6.10
N GLU A 230 -4.07 -8.44 6.52
CA GLU A 230 -3.86 -8.03 7.91
C GLU A 230 -4.99 -7.16 8.47
N ASP A 231 -5.80 -6.54 7.62
CA ASP A 231 -6.97 -5.76 8.08
C ASP A 231 -8.15 -6.67 8.48
N TYR A 232 -8.10 -7.96 8.14
CA TYR A 232 -9.19 -8.93 8.31
C TYR A 232 -8.85 -10.11 9.24
N LEU A 233 -7.60 -10.23 9.72
CA LEU A 233 -7.11 -11.34 10.55
C LEU A 233 -6.52 -10.88 11.89
#